data_AF-A9IDJ4-F1
#
_entry.id   AF-A9IDJ4-F1
#
_cell.length_a   1.000
_cell.length_b   1.000
_cell.length_c   1.000
_cell.angle_alpha   90.00
_cell.angle_beta   90.00
_cell.angle_gamma   90.00
#
_symmetry.space_group_name_H-M   'P 1'
#
loop_
_entity.id
_entity.type
_entity.pdbx_description
1 polymer ?
#
loop_
_entity_poly.entity_id
_entity_poly.type
_entity_poly.pdbx_seq_one_letter_code
_entity_poly.pdbx_strand_id
1 'polypeptide(L)'
;MHIDWQLVLSWLSTAIAGGWFASWLALRKDERAVQIEQVTKERAKWRDSIRVFAEATATAWEEHQVAPNPAKTAALRARLATSINPKDDEQDAKILSHFDDLFSGKDENLALFGRRLALLLKHDWERVKWECTPLYIKPFVRYTKKQRLWRDSKYRDA
;
A
#
# COMPACT_ATOMS: atom_id res chain seq x y z
N MET A 1 -49.25 43.12 0.67
CA MET A 1 -48.02 42.37 0.34
C MET A 1 -48.42 41.11 -0.39
N HIS A 2 -48.06 40.98 -1.67
CA HIS A 2 -48.19 39.71 -2.38
C HIS A 2 -46.91 38.91 -2.14
N ILE A 3 -47.04 37.73 -1.54
CA ILE A 3 -45.93 36.80 -1.39
C ILE A 3 -45.73 36.11 -2.74
N ASP A 4 -44.52 36.21 -3.27
CA ASP A 4 -44.14 35.47 -4.47
C ASP A 4 -43.84 34.01 -4.10
N TRP A 5 -44.86 33.17 -4.24
CA TRP A 5 -44.76 31.75 -3.96
C TRP A 5 -43.77 31.01 -4.86
N GLN A 6 -43.52 31.50 -6.08
CA GLN A 6 -42.53 30.90 -6.97
C GLN A 6 -41.11 31.11 -6.44
N LEU A 7 -40.84 32.33 -5.94
CA LEU A 7 -39.57 32.64 -5.29
C LEU A 7 -39.39 31.77 -4.03
N VAL A 8 -40.41 31.67 -3.18
CA VAL A 8 -40.36 30.85 -1.94
C VAL A 8 -40.10 29.38 -2.27
N LEU A 9 -40.80 28.80 -3.25
CA LEU A 9 -40.60 27.41 -3.67
C LEU A 9 -39.20 27.17 -4.28
N SER A 10 -38.67 28.15 -5.01
CA SER A 10 -37.33 28.07 -5.60
C SER A 10 -36.24 28.04 -4.51
N TRP A 11 -36.36 28.90 -3.49
CA TRP A 11 -35.45 28.88 -2.34
C TRP A 11 -35.57 27.60 -1.52
N LEU A 12 -36.79 27.12 -1.28
CA LEU A 12 -37.04 25.90 -0.51
C LEU A 12 -36.45 24.67 -1.22
N SER A 13 -36.69 24.54 -2.53
CA SER A 13 -36.17 23.43 -3.33
C SER A 13 -34.63 23.43 -3.39
N THR A 14 -34.03 24.62 -3.52
CA THR A 14 -32.56 24.77 -3.49
C THR A 14 -31.99 24.39 -2.13
N ALA A 15 -32.63 24.80 -1.04
CA ALA A 15 -32.21 24.45 0.32
C ALA A 15 -32.31 22.94 0.58
N ILE A 16 -33.40 22.30 0.15
CA ILE A 16 -33.59 20.85 0.28
C ILE A 16 -32.54 20.10 -0.55
N ALA A 17 -32.34 20.49 -1.82
CA ALA A 17 -31.33 19.87 -2.68
C ALA A 17 -29.91 20.05 -2.13
N GLY A 18 -29.59 21.24 -1.62
CA GLY A 18 -28.31 21.53 -0.99
C GLY A 18 -28.09 20.72 0.29
N GLY A 19 -29.11 20.60 1.14
CA GLY A 19 -29.08 19.77 2.35
C GLY A 19 -28.89 18.29 2.03
N TRP A 20 -29.62 17.77 1.03
CA TRP A 20 -29.47 16.38 0.57
C TRP A 20 -28.06 16.13 0.01
N PHE A 21 -27.55 17.02 -0.83
CA PHE A 21 -26.21 16.88 -1.41
C PHE A 21 -25.10 16.97 -0.33
N ALA A 22 -25.25 17.87 0.64
CA ALA A 22 -24.33 17.98 1.76
C ALA A 22 -24.35 16.72 2.64
N SER A 23 -25.54 16.19 2.95
CA SER A 23 -25.70 14.94 3.71
C SER A 23 -25.11 13.74 2.96
N TRP A 24 -25.34 13.64 1.64
CA TRP A 24 -24.78 12.60 0.79
C TRP A 24 -23.24 12.66 0.75
N LEU A 25 -22.66 13.86 0.64
CA LEU A 25 -21.21 14.04 0.71
C LEU A 25 -20.64 13.69 2.09
N ALA A 26 -21.34 14.04 3.17
CA ALA A 26 -20.91 13.73 4.54
C ALA A 26 -20.85 12.22 4.78
N LEU A 27 -21.90 11.48 4.43
CA LEU A 27 -21.95 10.02 4.55
C LEU A 27 -20.79 9.33 3.80
N ARG A 28 -20.53 9.74 2.55
CA ARG A 28 -19.44 9.17 1.74
C ARG A 28 -18.05 9.53 2.28
N LYS A 29 -17.90 10.68 2.94
CA LYS A 29 -16.65 11.06 3.61
C LYS A 29 -16.39 10.16 4.81
N ASP A 30 -17.42 9.91 5.62
CA ASP A 30 -17.29 9.14 6.87
C ASP A 30 -17.03 7.65 6.59
N GLU A 31 -17.79 7.03 5.67
CA GLU A 31 -17.55 5.65 5.22
C GLU A 31 -16.12 5.45 4.72
N ARG A 32 -15.66 6.38 3.88
CA ARG A 32 -14.31 6.33 3.32
C ARG A 32 -13.24 6.56 4.39
N ALA A 33 -13.48 7.46 5.35
CA ALA A 33 -12.54 7.71 6.44
C ALA A 33 -12.34 6.45 7.29
N VAL A 34 -13.43 5.76 7.65
CA VAL A 34 -13.37 4.50 8.39
C VAL A 34 -12.64 3.41 7.60
N GLN A 35 -12.94 3.24 6.32
CA GLN A 35 -12.24 2.28 5.46
C GLN A 35 -10.74 2.57 5.36
N ILE A 36 -10.36 3.84 5.16
CA ILE A 36 -8.96 4.26 5.10
C ILE A 36 -8.28 3.97 6.44
N GLU A 37 -8.92 4.27 7.57
CA GLU A 37 -8.36 4.01 8.89
C GLU A 37 -8.10 2.52 9.13
N GLN A 38 -9.07 1.66 8.81
CA GLN A 38 -8.91 0.21 8.97
C GLN A 38 -7.79 -0.35 8.08
N VAL A 39 -7.78 0.03 6.80
CA VAL A 39 -6.75 -0.42 5.85
C VAL A 39 -5.37 0.09 6.26
N THR A 40 -5.26 1.34 6.71
CA THR A 40 -3.97 1.90 7.13
C THR A 40 -3.43 1.23 8.40
N LYS A 41 -4.30 0.87 9.35
CA LYS A 41 -3.94 0.08 10.54
C LYS A 41 -3.41 -1.30 10.17
N GLU A 42 -4.12 -2.04 9.31
CA GLU A 42 -3.67 -3.37 8.86
C GLU A 42 -2.36 -3.28 8.06
N ARG A 43 -2.20 -2.27 7.22
CA ARG A 43 -0.93 -2.05 6.50
C ARG A 43 0.22 -1.65 7.40
N ALA A 44 -0.02 -0.91 8.48
CA ALA A 44 1.01 -0.62 9.47
C ALA A 44 1.52 -1.92 10.10
N LYS A 45 0.60 -2.79 10.55
CA LYS A 45 0.94 -4.13 11.07
C LYS A 45 1.70 -4.96 10.03
N TRP A 46 1.25 -4.95 8.78
CA TRP A 46 1.93 -5.65 7.69
C TRP A 46 3.36 -5.14 7.48
N ARG A 47 3.58 -3.82 7.41
CA ARG A 47 4.93 -3.23 7.27
C ARG A 47 5.84 -3.61 8.43
N ASP A 48 5.33 -3.59 9.66
CA ASP A 48 6.11 -4.03 10.83
C ASP A 48 6.45 -5.52 10.74
N SER A 49 5.50 -6.37 10.33
CA SER A 49 5.75 -7.80 10.08
C SER A 49 6.83 -8.03 9.03
N ILE A 50 6.85 -7.23 7.95
CA ILE A 50 7.89 -7.29 6.90
C ILE A 50 9.26 -6.85 7.43
N ARG A 51 9.32 -5.83 8.29
CA ARG A 51 10.60 -5.41 8.93
C ARG A 51 11.16 -6.50 9.83
N VAL A 52 10.32 -7.06 10.70
CA VAL A 52 10.70 -8.20 11.56
C VAL A 52 11.11 -9.41 10.72
N PHE A 53 10.42 -9.65 9.60
CA PHE A 53 10.81 -10.69 8.65
C PHE A 53 12.19 -10.44 8.03
N ALA A 54 12.49 -9.19 7.65
CA ALA A 54 13.79 -8.83 7.07
C ALA A 54 14.93 -9.07 8.07
N GLU A 55 14.73 -8.67 9.33
CA GLU A 55 15.67 -8.94 10.44
C GLU A 55 15.86 -10.45 10.65
N ALA A 56 14.75 -11.20 10.75
CA ALA A 56 14.80 -12.65 10.91
C ALA A 56 15.49 -13.36 9.74
N THR A 57 15.34 -12.84 8.52
CA THR A 57 16.00 -13.37 7.32
C THR A 57 17.51 -13.11 7.35
N ALA A 58 17.94 -11.92 7.77
CA ALA A 58 19.35 -11.59 7.92
C ALA A 58 20.03 -12.50 8.95
N THR A 59 19.42 -12.69 10.12
CA THR A 59 19.93 -13.61 11.15
C THR A 59 19.94 -15.06 10.65
N ALA A 60 18.86 -15.50 9.99
CA ALA A 60 18.80 -16.85 9.43
C ALA A 60 19.85 -17.09 8.34
N TRP A 61 20.19 -16.05 7.56
CA TRP A 61 21.24 -16.14 6.55
C TRP A 61 22.62 -16.32 7.18
N GLU A 62 22.97 -15.55 8.21
CA GLU A 62 24.22 -15.71 8.95
C GLU A 62 24.33 -17.11 9.60
N GLU A 63 23.26 -17.57 10.26
CA GLU A 63 23.21 -18.92 10.85
C GLU A 63 23.34 -20.02 9.78
N HIS A 64 22.73 -19.83 8.61
CA HIS A 64 22.76 -20.79 7.52
C HIS A 64 24.17 -21.01 6.96
N GLN A 65 25.04 -19.99 7.02
CA GLN A 65 26.45 -20.11 6.63
C GLN A 65 27.24 -21.04 7.57
N VAL A 66 26.81 -21.18 8.82
CA VAL A 66 27.46 -22.03 9.84
C VAL A 66 26.81 -23.41 9.92
N ALA A 67 25.48 -23.45 10.01
CA ALA A 67 24.69 -24.67 10.15
C ALA A 67 23.36 -24.54 9.38
N PRO A 68 23.26 -25.08 8.15
CA PRO A 68 22.05 -24.99 7.35
C PRO A 68 20.83 -25.62 8.04
N ASN A 69 19.76 -24.83 8.22
CA ASN A 69 18.48 -25.30 8.76
C ASN A 69 17.37 -25.17 7.70
N PRO A 70 17.10 -26.22 6.91
CA PRO A 70 16.15 -26.15 5.82
C PRO A 70 14.71 -25.91 6.28
N ALA A 71 14.35 -26.35 7.50
CA ALA A 71 13.01 -26.13 8.05
C ALA A 71 12.77 -24.64 8.36
N LYS A 72 13.79 -23.95 8.93
CA LYS A 72 13.73 -22.51 9.19
C LYS A 72 13.64 -21.71 7.88
N THR A 73 14.44 -22.07 6.89
CA THR A 73 14.40 -21.45 5.55
C THR A 73 13.03 -21.64 4.88
N ALA A 74 12.47 -22.85 4.90
CA ALA A 74 11.15 -23.12 4.33
C ALA A 74 10.03 -22.33 5.03
N ALA A 75 10.09 -22.20 6.36
CA ALA A 75 9.13 -21.41 7.13
C ALA A 75 9.20 -19.92 6.77
N LEU A 76 10.41 -19.36 6.66
CA LEU A 76 10.62 -17.98 6.23
C LEU A 76 10.12 -17.76 4.79
N ARG A 77 10.41 -18.70 3.89
CA ARG A 77 9.93 -18.64 2.50
C ARG A 77 8.41 -18.65 2.41
N ALA A 78 7.76 -19.53 3.17
CA ALA A 78 6.30 -19.59 3.24
C ALA A 78 5.72 -18.28 3.78
N ARG A 79 6.29 -17.76 4.87
CA ARG A 79 5.86 -16.46 5.45
C ARG A 79 6.00 -15.32 4.46
N LEU A 80 7.11 -15.26 3.72
CA LEU A 80 7.31 -14.23 2.69
C LEU A 80 6.25 -14.36 1.60
N ALA A 81 6.05 -15.58 1.07
CA ALA A 81 5.08 -15.85 0.01
C ALA A 81 3.64 -15.51 0.39
N THR A 82 3.25 -15.69 1.66
CA THR A 82 1.92 -15.31 2.15
C THR A 82 1.79 -13.82 2.46
N SER A 83 2.92 -13.11 2.61
CA SER A 83 2.93 -11.68 2.94
C SER A 83 2.96 -10.78 1.71
N ILE A 84 3.43 -11.29 0.57
CA ILE A 84 3.48 -10.57 -0.70
C ILE A 84 2.51 -11.20 -1.71
N ASN A 85 2.23 -10.54 -2.82
CA ASN A 85 1.34 -11.08 -3.85
C ASN A 85 2.12 -11.42 -5.12
N PRO A 86 2.66 -12.64 -5.23
CA PRO A 86 3.57 -12.99 -6.33
C PRO A 86 2.88 -13.18 -7.68
N LYS A 87 1.55 -13.20 -7.75
CA LYS A 87 0.82 -13.37 -9.03
C LYS A 87 0.49 -12.04 -9.71
N ASP A 88 0.34 -10.97 -8.94
CA ASP A 88 -0.10 -9.68 -9.48
C ASP A 88 1.07 -8.74 -9.83
N ASP A 89 2.28 -9.00 -9.31
CA ASP A 89 3.45 -8.13 -9.52
C ASP A 89 4.73 -8.95 -9.79
N GLU A 90 5.33 -8.75 -10.98
CA GLU A 90 6.62 -9.35 -11.36
C GLU A 90 7.73 -9.03 -10.35
N GLN A 91 7.68 -7.85 -9.72
CA GLN A 91 8.69 -7.42 -8.76
C GLN A 91 8.60 -8.21 -7.44
N ASP A 92 7.39 -8.59 -7.04
CA ASP A 92 7.18 -9.43 -5.86
C ASP A 92 7.68 -10.86 -6.14
N ALA A 93 7.46 -11.38 -7.36
CA ALA A 93 8.02 -12.66 -7.78
C ALA A 93 9.57 -12.65 -7.76
N LYS A 94 10.21 -11.56 -8.21
CA LYS A 94 11.68 -11.39 -8.13
C LYS A 94 12.21 -11.37 -6.69
N ILE A 95 11.44 -10.87 -5.73
CA ILE A 95 11.82 -10.90 -4.31
C ILE A 95 11.84 -12.35 -3.81
N LEU A 96 10.85 -13.16 -4.21
CA LEU A 96 10.81 -14.58 -3.86
C LEU A 96 11.94 -15.38 -4.49
N SER A 97 12.20 -15.17 -5.79
CA SER A 97 13.28 -15.88 -6.47
C SER A 97 14.63 -15.53 -5.83
N HIS A 98 14.85 -14.26 -5.49
CA HIS A 98 16.08 -13.82 -4.84
C HIS A 98 16.24 -14.38 -3.43
N PHE A 99 15.14 -14.56 -2.69
CA PHE A 99 15.18 -15.30 -1.43
C PHE A 99 15.65 -16.74 -1.66
N ASP A 100 15.11 -17.42 -2.67
CA ASP A 100 15.49 -18.79 -2.99
C ASP A 100 16.96 -18.89 -3.44
N ASP A 101 17.44 -17.90 -4.21
CA ASP A 101 18.84 -17.79 -4.63
C ASP A 101 19.80 -17.53 -3.46
N LEU A 102 19.35 -16.74 -2.46
CA LEU A 102 20.10 -16.41 -1.24
C LEU A 102 20.42 -17.64 -0.39
N PHE A 103 19.45 -18.54 -0.22
CA PHE A 103 19.63 -19.76 0.58
C PHE A 103 20.10 -20.97 -0.21
N SER A 104 20.08 -20.91 -1.54
CA SER A 104 20.68 -21.94 -2.41
C SER A 104 22.16 -21.70 -2.73
N GLY A 105 22.72 -20.57 -2.26
CA GLY A 105 24.13 -20.21 -2.48
C GLY A 105 24.45 -19.71 -3.89
N LYS A 106 23.43 -19.35 -4.68
CA LYS A 106 23.60 -18.82 -6.04
C LYS A 106 23.88 -17.32 -6.05
N ASP A 107 23.29 -16.59 -5.11
CA ASP A 107 23.46 -15.15 -4.94
C ASP A 107 23.54 -14.82 -3.45
N GLU A 108 24.71 -14.46 -2.94
CA GLU A 108 24.92 -14.17 -1.52
C GLU A 108 24.58 -12.72 -1.13
N ASN A 109 23.98 -11.95 -2.04
CA ASN A 109 23.79 -10.53 -1.84
C ASN A 109 22.58 -10.19 -0.94
N LEU A 110 22.75 -10.40 0.36
CA LEU A 110 21.77 -10.02 1.39
C LEU A 110 21.42 -8.52 1.33
N ALA A 111 22.38 -7.67 0.99
CA ALA A 111 22.16 -6.22 0.89
C ALA A 111 21.19 -5.87 -0.24
N LEU A 112 21.29 -6.54 -1.39
CA LEU A 112 20.35 -6.39 -2.50
C LEU A 112 18.96 -6.87 -2.12
N PHE A 113 18.85 -7.98 -1.38
CA PHE A 113 17.56 -8.47 -0.89
C PHE A 113 16.90 -7.46 0.05
N GLY A 114 17.65 -6.95 1.04
CA GLY A 114 17.20 -5.90 1.95
C GLY A 114 16.75 -4.64 1.21
N ARG A 115 17.49 -4.23 0.17
CA ARG A 115 17.11 -3.09 -0.68
C ARG A 115 15.79 -3.31 -1.42
N ARG A 116 15.55 -4.50 -1.97
CA ARG A 116 14.27 -4.84 -2.63
C ARG A 116 13.09 -4.81 -1.66
N LEU A 117 13.26 -5.32 -0.44
CA LEU A 117 12.25 -5.19 0.62
C LEU A 117 12.01 -3.72 1.02
N ALA A 118 13.07 -2.91 1.13
CA ALA A 118 12.94 -1.48 1.42
C ALA A 118 12.16 -0.75 0.31
N LEU A 119 12.38 -1.09 -0.96
CA LEU A 119 11.62 -0.56 -2.10
C LEU A 119 10.15 -1.00 -2.08
N LEU A 120 9.87 -2.25 -1.73
CA LEU A 120 8.49 -2.74 -1.52
C LEU A 120 7.76 -1.89 -0.47
N LEU A 121 8.40 -1.66 0.69
CA LEU A 121 7.83 -0.82 1.76
C LEU A 121 7.66 0.64 1.33
N LYS A 122 8.61 1.17 0.55
CA LYS A 122 8.52 2.53 0.01
C LYS A 122 7.36 2.67 -0.96
N HIS A 123 7.15 1.67 -1.82
CA HIS A 123 6.05 1.65 -2.77
C HIS A 123 4.68 1.55 -2.07
N ASP A 124 4.54 0.69 -1.05
CA ASP A 124 3.34 0.64 -0.22
C ASP A 124 3.04 2.01 0.42
N TRP A 125 4.06 2.70 0.94
CA TRP A 125 3.90 4.03 1.50
C TRP A 125 3.38 5.07 0.50
N GLU A 126 3.92 5.10 -0.72
CA GLU A 126 3.42 6.00 -1.77
C GLU A 126 1.96 5.67 -2.15
N ARG A 127 1.62 4.38 -2.21
CA ARG A 127 0.25 3.91 -2.46
C ARG A 127 -0.71 4.37 -1.35
N VAL A 128 -0.35 4.22 -0.09
CA VAL A 128 -1.17 4.66 1.06
C VAL A 128 -1.41 6.17 1.02
N LYS A 129 -0.39 6.99 0.74
CA LYS A 129 -0.57 8.44 0.58
C LYS A 129 -1.58 8.78 -0.51
N TRP A 130 -1.54 8.07 -1.63
CA TRP A 130 -2.50 8.24 -2.72
C TRP A 130 -3.92 7.81 -2.32
N GLU A 131 -4.07 6.69 -1.61
CA GLU A 131 -5.36 6.21 -1.10
C GLU A 131 -5.99 7.20 -0.11
N CYS A 132 -5.18 7.80 0.77
CA CYS A 132 -5.57 8.82 1.75
C CYS A 132 -5.82 10.20 1.12
N THR A 133 -5.39 10.45 -0.12
CA THR A 133 -5.59 11.76 -0.77
C THR A 133 -7.09 12.04 -0.94
N PRO A 134 -7.61 13.23 -0.57
CA PRO A 134 -9.02 13.58 -0.74
C PRO A 134 -9.46 13.52 -2.21
N LEU A 135 -10.69 13.07 -2.48
CA LEU A 135 -11.19 12.87 -3.85
C LEU A 135 -11.10 14.15 -4.70
N TYR A 136 -11.40 15.30 -4.11
CA TYR A 136 -11.34 16.60 -4.79
C TYR A 136 -9.90 17.05 -5.14
N ILE A 137 -8.87 16.50 -4.46
CA ILE A 137 -7.46 16.81 -4.74
C ILE A 137 -6.86 15.82 -5.76
N LYS A 138 -7.39 14.58 -5.83
CA LYS A 138 -6.85 13.52 -6.69
C LYS A 138 -6.67 13.92 -8.16
N PRO A 139 -7.60 14.61 -8.84
CA PRO A 139 -7.43 15.01 -10.24
C PRO A 139 -6.17 15.86 -10.45
N PHE A 140 -5.92 16.82 -9.56
CA PHE A 140 -4.78 17.73 -9.63
C PHE A 140 -3.45 17.02 -9.33
N VAL A 141 -3.46 16.08 -8.38
CA VAL A 141 -2.24 15.38 -7.95
C VAL A 141 -1.88 14.22 -8.89
N ARG A 142 -2.86 13.59 -9.56
CA ARG A 142 -2.66 12.43 -10.45
C ARG A 142 -1.62 12.68 -11.54
N TYR A 143 -1.61 13.88 -12.11
CA TYR A 143 -0.75 14.22 -13.25
C TYR A 143 0.63 14.73 -12.84
N THR A 144 0.91 14.85 -11.53
CA THR A 144 2.22 15.27 -11.06
C THR A 144 3.30 14.25 -11.45
N LYS A 145 4.50 14.74 -11.80
CA LYS A 145 5.64 13.88 -12.16
C LYS A 145 5.92 12.83 -11.07
N LYS A 146 5.86 13.22 -9.81
CA LYS A 146 6.04 12.33 -8.66
C LYS A 146 5.02 11.18 -8.67
N GLN A 147 3.73 11.45 -8.91
CA GLN A 147 2.69 10.43 -8.94
C GLN A 147 2.80 9.47 -10.13
N ARG A 148 3.30 9.93 -11.27
CA ARG A 148 3.58 9.05 -12.41
C ARG A 148 4.77 8.12 -12.13
N LEU A 149 5.83 8.65 -11.52
CA LEU A 149 7.08 7.91 -11.32
C LEU A 149 6.90 6.70 -10.40
N TRP A 150 6.19 6.80 -9.27
CA TRP A 150 6.07 5.64 -8.37
C TRP A 150 5.15 4.54 -8.89
N ARG A 151 4.29 4.85 -9.87
CA ARG A 151 3.37 3.91 -10.52
C ARG A 151 3.97 3.23 -11.74
N ASP A 152 5.14 3.70 -12.17
CA ASP A 152 5.93 3.06 -13.21
C ASP A 152 6.47 1.72 -12.68
N SER A 153 6.43 0.67 -13.50
CA SER A 153 6.98 -0.64 -13.14
C SER A 153 8.48 -0.55 -12.81
N LYS A 154 9.18 0.39 -13.45
CA LYS A 154 10.62 0.64 -13.25
C LYS A 154 10.94 1.30 -11.91
N TYR A 155 9.96 1.82 -11.17
CA TYR A 155 10.22 2.44 -9.87
C TYR A 155 10.83 1.47 -8.85
N ARG A 156 10.54 0.18 -9.03
CA ARG A 156 11.00 -0.92 -8.17
C ARG A 156 12.22 -1.65 -8.73
N ASP A 157 12.65 -1.33 -9.95
CA ASP A 157 13.88 -1.85 -10.55
C ASP A 157 15.05 -0.96 -10.11
N ALA A 158 15.79 -1.41 -9.08
CA ALA A 158 17.01 -0.73 -8.63
C ALA A 158 18.11 -1.71 -8.21
#